data_AF-A0A2V9T4V4-F1
#
_entry.id   AF-A0A2V9T4V4-F1
#
_cell.length_a   1.000
_cell.length_b   1.000
_cell.length_c   1.000
_cell.angle_alpha   90.00
_cell.angle_beta   90.00
_cell.angle_gamma   90.00
#
_symmetry.space_group_name_H-M   'P 1'
#
loop_
_entity.id
_entity.type
_entity.pdbx_description
1 polymer ?
#
loop_
_entity_poly.entity_id
_entity_poly.type
_entity_poly.pdbx_seq_one_letter_code
_entity_poly.pdbx_strand_id
1 'polypeptide(L)'
;MISLLSIVAIGFFLGMRHATDADHVIAVSTIVSRQQSPWRAALIGGVWGIGHTLTIFAVGMAIILFNLVIPARLGLTMELSVGVMLIALGVWNVASFLHARSQADAQI
;
A
#
# COMPACT_ATOMS: atom_id res chain seq x y z
N MET A 1 28.57 -17.14 6.75
CA MET A 1 27.31 -17.61 7.37
C MET A 1 26.43 -16.39 7.57
N ILE A 2 25.22 -16.35 7.02
CA ILE A 2 24.31 -15.22 7.25
C ILE A 2 23.75 -15.38 8.66
N SER A 3 24.00 -14.41 9.55
CA SER A 3 23.48 -14.45 10.91
C SER A 3 21.98 -14.13 10.93
N LEU A 4 21.23 -14.63 11.91
CA LEU A 4 19.82 -14.29 12.09
C LEU A 4 19.59 -12.77 12.12
N LEU A 5 20.48 -12.04 12.78
CA LEU A 5 20.46 -10.58 12.83
C LEU A 5 20.56 -9.97 11.43
N SER A 6 21.42 -10.52 10.56
CA SER A 6 21.56 -10.08 9.17
C SER A 6 20.28 -10.34 8.36
N ILE A 7 19.63 -11.49 8.55
CA ILE A 7 18.36 -11.82 7.88
C ILE A 7 17.27 -10.83 8.29
N VAL A 8 17.11 -10.59 9.59
CA VAL A 8 16.12 -9.65 10.13
C VAL A 8 16.41 -8.23 9.67
N ALA A 9 17.67 -7.79 9.70
CA ALA A 9 18.05 -6.46 9.24
C ALA A 9 17.71 -6.27 7.75
N ILE A 10 18.10 -7.20 6.88
CA ILE A 10 17.81 -7.12 5.45
C ILE A 10 16.29 -7.13 5.21
N GLY A 11 15.54 -8.02 5.86
CA GLY A 11 14.09 -8.07 5.76
C GLY A 11 13.42 -6.77 6.21
N PHE A 12 13.91 -6.17 7.30
CA PHE A 12 13.41 -4.89 7.80
C PHE A 12 13.65 -3.74 6.81
N PHE A 13 14.86 -3.59 6.27
CA PHE A 13 15.17 -2.53 5.31
C PHE A 13 14.43 -2.72 3.98
N LEU A 14 14.30 -3.96 3.50
CA LEU A 14 13.48 -4.25 2.31
C LEU A 14 12.00 -3.97 2.56
N GLY A 15 11.48 -4.29 3.75
CA GLY A 15 10.13 -3.95 4.16
C GLY A 15 9.89 -2.44 4.20
N MET A 16 10.83 -1.66 4.75
CA MET A 16 10.73 -0.19 4.74
C MET A 16 10.72 0.36 3.31
N ARG A 17 11.54 -0.17 2.41
CA ARG A 17 11.50 0.20 0.99
C ARG A 17 10.14 -0.12 0.38
N HIS A 18 9.62 -1.33 0.60
CA HIS A 18 8.33 -1.73 0.06
C HIS A 18 7.19 -0.84 0.58
N ALA A 19 7.20 -0.45 1.85
CA ALA A 19 6.21 0.47 2.42
C ALA A 19 6.21 1.86 1.76
N THR A 20 7.26 2.22 1.01
CA THR A 20 7.33 3.47 0.24
C THR A 20 6.87 3.33 -1.22
N ASP A 21 6.38 2.15 -1.62
CA ASP A 21 5.79 1.96 -2.94
C ASP A 21 4.49 2.77 -3.11
N ALA A 22 4.15 3.09 -4.36
CA ALA A 22 3.11 4.06 -4.69
C ALA A 22 1.72 3.68 -4.15
N ASP A 23 1.40 2.39 -4.09
CA ASP A 23 0.16 1.86 -3.54
C ASP A 23 0.04 2.13 -2.03
N HIS A 24 1.09 1.87 -1.26
CA HIS A 24 1.13 2.16 0.17
C HIS A 24 1.09 3.65 0.46
N VAL A 25 1.83 4.45 -0.30
CA VAL A 25 1.82 5.92 -0.16
C VAL A 25 0.42 6.48 -0.42
N ILE A 26 -0.28 6.03 -1.46
CA ILE A 26 -1.66 6.47 -1.75
C ILE A 26 -2.61 6.02 -0.65
N ALA A 27 -2.51 4.78 -0.16
CA ALA A 27 -3.37 4.27 0.90
C ALA A 27 -3.20 5.06 2.21
N VAL A 28 -1.96 5.24 2.67
CA VAL A 28 -1.67 5.93 3.94
C VAL A 28 -1.99 7.42 3.84
N SER A 29 -1.65 8.09 2.73
CA SER A 29 -2.00 9.51 2.54
C SER A 29 -3.51 9.74 2.50
N THR A 30 -4.28 8.80 1.94
CA THR A 30 -5.74 8.83 1.97
C THR A 30 -6.29 8.66 3.39
N ILE A 31 -5.72 7.75 4.19
CA ILE A 31 -6.10 7.57 5.60
C ILE A 31 -5.81 8.85 6.40
N VAL A 32 -4.60 9.40 6.25
CA VAL A 32 -4.16 10.59 6.99
C VAL A 32 -4.98 11.82 6.59
N SER A 33 -5.25 12.03 5.30
CA SER A 33 -6.03 13.19 4.83
C SER A 33 -7.50 13.19 5.27
N ARG A 34 -8.07 12.00 5.54
CA ARG A 34 -9.47 11.88 6.00
C ARG A 34 -9.63 11.93 7.52
N GLN A 35 -8.55 11.79 8.28
CA GLN A 35 -8.61 11.73 9.74
C GLN A 35 -8.08 13.02 10.37
N GLN A 36 -8.85 13.62 11.27
CA GLN A 36 -8.42 14.86 11.95
C GLN A 36 -7.38 14.63 13.06
N SER A 37 -7.24 13.39 13.54
CA SER A 37 -6.30 13.03 14.60
C SER A 37 -5.20 12.12 14.08
N PRO A 38 -3.91 12.46 14.27
CA PRO A 38 -2.79 11.64 13.80
C PRO A 38 -2.74 10.28 14.51
N TRP A 39 -3.20 10.21 15.77
CA TRP A 39 -3.29 8.95 16.51
C TRP A 39 -4.33 7.99 15.92
N ARG A 40 -5.49 8.52 15.52
CA ARG A 40 -6.52 7.72 14.84
C ARG A 40 -6.04 7.25 13.46
N ALA A 41 -5.36 8.13 12.72
CA ALA A 41 -4.75 7.75 11.45
C ALA A 41 -3.70 6.63 11.62
N ALA A 42 -2.84 6.72 12.64
CA ALA A 42 -1.85 5.69 12.96
C ALA A 42 -2.50 4.36 13.36
N LEU A 43 -3.57 4.38 14.16
CA LEU A 43 -4.30 3.16 14.52
C LEU A 43 -4.94 2.48 13.31
N ILE A 44 -5.64 3.26 12.47
CA ILE A 44 -6.27 2.76 11.25
C ILE A 44 -5.21 2.21 10.29
N GLY A 45 -4.11 2.93 10.10
CA GLY A 45 -2.97 2.48 9.30
C GLY A 45 -2.34 1.19 9.85
N GLY A 46 -2.22 1.07 11.17
CA GLY A 46 -1.71 -0.13 11.83
C GLY A 46 -2.63 -1.34 11.63
N VAL A 47 -3.94 -1.19 11.85
CA VAL A 47 -4.93 -2.26 11.62
C VAL A 47 -4.94 -2.68 10.15
N TRP A 48 -4.90 -1.71 9.22
CA TRP A 48 -4.81 -1.98 7.80
C TRP A 48 -3.53 -2.75 7.43
N GLY A 49 -2.36 -2.32 7.94
CA GLY A 49 -1.08 -2.98 7.69
C GLY A 49 -1.04 -4.42 8.24
N ILE A 50 -1.62 -4.66 9.41
CA ILE A 50 -1.78 -6.01 9.98
C ILE A 50 -2.65 -6.88 9.08
N GLY A 51 -3.82 -6.38 8.66
CA GLY A 51 -4.72 -7.12 7.77
C GLY A 51 -4.09 -7.45 6.42
N HIS A 52 -3.35 -6.49 5.85
CA HIS A 52 -2.62 -6.67 4.59
C HIS A 52 -1.53 -7.75 4.73
N THR A 53 -0.70 -7.66 5.77
CA THR A 53 0.35 -8.65 6.07
C THR A 53 -0.24 -10.05 6.27
N LEU A 54 -1.33 -10.15 7.03
CA LEU A 54 -2.01 -11.42 7.29
C LEU A 54 -2.53 -12.06 5.99
N THR A 55 -3.07 -11.24 5.08
CA THR A 55 -3.56 -11.72 3.78
C THR A 55 -2.43 -12.24 2.91
N ILE A 56 -1.33 -11.48 2.78
CA ILE A 56 -0.14 -11.92 2.03
C ILE A 56 0.42 -13.20 2.65
N PHE A 57 0.54 -13.26 3.97
CA PHE A 57 1.05 -14.42 4.68
C PHE A 57 0.18 -15.64 4.44
N ALA A 58 -1.14 -15.53 4.59
CA ALA A 58 -2.07 -16.64 4.42
C ALA A 58 -2.10 -17.15 2.98
N VAL A 59 -2.23 -16.26 1.99
CA VAL A 59 -2.27 -16.64 0.57
C VAL A 59 -0.91 -17.16 0.11
N GLY A 60 0.19 -16.49 0.48
CA GLY A 60 1.54 -16.92 0.16
C GLY A 60 1.89 -18.28 0.76
N MET A 61 1.52 -18.51 2.02
CA MET A 61 1.65 -19.83 2.66
C MET A 61 0.85 -20.89 1.93
N ALA A 62 -0.40 -20.60 1.55
CA ALA A 62 -1.23 -21.54 0.80
C ALA A 62 -0.59 -21.88 -0.56
N ILE A 63 -0.06 -20.91 -1.29
CA ILE A 63 0.64 -21.13 -2.56
C ILE A 63 1.83 -22.08 -2.37
N ILE A 64 2.65 -21.86 -1.34
CA ILE A 64 3.82 -22.70 -1.05
C ILE A 64 3.42 -24.11 -0.60
N LEU A 65 2.49 -24.23 0.34
CA LEU A 65 2.10 -25.51 0.94
C LEU A 65 1.35 -26.41 -0.05
N PHE A 66 0.46 -25.83 -0.86
CA PHE A 66 -0.33 -26.56 -1.85
C PHE A 66 0.33 -26.59 -3.24
N ASN A 67 1.54 -26.01 -3.38
CA ASN A 67 2.29 -25.90 -4.63
C ASN A 67 1.42 -25.35 -5.78
N LEU A 68 0.65 -24.30 -5.49
CA LEU A 68 -0.28 -23.71 -6.45
C LEU A 68 0.49 -22.96 -7.53
N VAL A 69 0.32 -23.37 -8.79
CA VAL A 69 0.91 -22.68 -9.94
C VAL A 69 -0.03 -21.56 -10.37
N ILE A 70 0.35 -20.31 -10.13
CA ILE A 70 -0.35 -19.15 -10.68
C ILE A 70 0.07 -18.98 -12.15
N PRO A 71 -0.85 -19.10 -13.12
CA PRO A 71 -0.50 -18.94 -14.53
C PRO A 71 -0.08 -17.49 -14.81
N ALA A 72 0.97 -17.30 -15.62
CA ALA A 72 1.53 -15.98 -15.92
C ALA A 72 0.49 -14.97 -16.42
N ARG A 73 -0.49 -15.43 -17.21
CA ARG A 73 -1.59 -14.57 -17.69
C ARG A 73 -2.40 -13.99 -16.54
N LEU A 74 -2.69 -14.78 -15.50
CA LEU A 74 -3.45 -14.31 -14.34
C LEU A 74 -2.65 -13.26 -13.55
N GLY A 75 -1.36 -13.54 -13.31
CA GLY A 75 -0.46 -12.58 -12.67
C GLY A 75 -0.40 -11.25 -13.40
N LEU A 76 -0.14 -11.28 -14.72
CA LEU A 76 -0.08 -10.08 -15.57
C LEU A 76 -1.42 -9.32 -15.60
N THR A 77 -2.56 -10.02 -15.64
CA THR A 77 -3.86 -9.33 -15.58
C THR A 77 -4.10 -8.67 -14.23
N MET A 78 -3.64 -9.26 -13.12
CA MET A 78 -3.75 -8.64 -11.80
C MET A 78 -2.83 -7.42 -11.68
N GLU A 79 -1.59 -7.53 -12.13
CA GLU A 79 -0.63 -6.41 -12.19
C GLU A 79 -1.18 -5.24 -13.02
N LEU A 80 -1.72 -5.52 -14.21
CA LEU A 80 -2.34 -4.51 -15.05
C LEU A 80 -3.53 -3.85 -14.37
N SER A 81 -4.38 -4.64 -13.71
CA SER A 81 -5.56 -4.13 -13.00
C SER A 81 -5.18 -3.18 -11.87
N VAL A 82 -4.16 -3.56 -11.08
CA VAL A 82 -3.61 -2.68 -10.02
C VAL A 82 -2.98 -1.44 -10.63
N GLY A 83 -2.23 -1.55 -11.73
CA GLY A 83 -1.66 -0.41 -12.43
C GLY A 83 -2.72 0.60 -12.89
N VAL A 84 -3.80 0.13 -13.51
CA VAL A 84 -4.94 0.98 -13.90
C VAL A 84 -5.59 1.64 -12.69
N MET A 85 -5.77 0.89 -11.60
CA MET A 85 -6.31 1.42 -10.35
C MET A 85 -5.44 2.55 -9.78
N LEU A 86 -4.11 2.38 -9.76
CA LEU A 86 -3.19 3.40 -9.27
C LEU A 86 -3.20 4.66 -10.14
N ILE A 87 -3.29 4.53 -11.47
CA ILE A 87 -3.44 5.67 -12.38
C ILE A 87 -4.73 6.44 -12.04
N ALA A 88 -5.85 5.74 -11.90
CA ALA A 88 -7.13 6.36 -11.58
C ALA A 88 -7.11 7.08 -10.21
N LEU A 89 -6.57 6.43 -9.17
CA LEU A 89 -6.42 7.03 -7.84
C LEU A 89 -5.46 8.23 -7.87
N GLY A 90 -4.37 8.15 -8.62
CA GLY A 90 -3.44 9.26 -8.82
C GLY A 90 -4.11 10.48 -9.44
N VAL A 91 -4.87 10.29 -10.52
CA VAL A 91 -5.65 11.36 -11.16
C VAL A 91 -6.68 11.95 -10.20
N TRP A 92 -7.40 11.12 -9.46
CA TRP A 92 -8.40 11.59 -8.49
C TRP A 92 -7.74 12.39 -7.35
N ASN A 93 -6.59 11.95 -6.83
CA ASN A 93 -5.89 12.66 -5.77
C ASN A 93 -5.44 14.07 -6.25
N VAL A 94 -4.84 14.17 -7.43
CA VAL A 94 -4.44 15.46 -8.03
C VAL A 94 -5.65 16.36 -8.27
N ALA A 95 -6.73 15.82 -8.87
CA ALA A 95 -7.95 16.58 -9.10
C ALA A 95 -8.54 17.11 -7.79
N SER A 96 -8.59 16.30 -6.75
CA SER A 96 -9.11 16.69 -5.42
C SER A 96 -8.29 17.82 -4.81
N PHE A 97 -6.96 17.74 -4.92
CA PHE A 97 -6.06 18.79 -4.45
C PHE A 97 -6.25 20.12 -5.20
N LEU A 98 -6.37 20.09 -6.53
CA LEU A 98 -6.59 21.29 -7.34
C LEU A 98 -7.94 21.96 -7.02
N HIS A 99 -9.01 21.18 -6.83
CA HIS A 99 -10.31 21.71 -6.42
C HIS A 99 -10.27 22.35 -5.03
N ALA A 100 -9.60 21.71 -4.06
CA ALA A 100 -9.44 22.26 -2.72
C ALA A 100 -8.69 23.60 -2.72
N ARG A 101 -7.65 23.71 -3.56
CA ARG A 101 -6.85 24.93 -3.71
C ARG A 101 -7.64 26.07 -4.34
N SER A 102 -8.42 25.78 -5.39
CA SER A 102 -9.30 26.77 -6.03
C SER A 102 -10.37 27.33 -5.09
N GLN A 103 -10.84 26.55 -4.12
CA GLN A 103 -11.81 27.03 -3.11
C GLN A 103 -11.15 27.96 -2.08
N ALA A 104 -9.91 27.66 -1.67
CA ALA A 104 -9.17 28.51 -0.74
C ALA A 104 -8.86 29.88 -1.35
N ASP A 105 -8.48 29.93 -2.64
CA ASP A 105 -8.20 31.17 -3.35
C ASP A 105 -9.46 32.05 -3.55
N ALA A 106 -10.65 31.45 -3.58
CA ALA A 106 -11.93 32.17 -3.74
C ALA A 106 -12.51 32.73 -2.41
N GLN A 107 -11.94 32.37 -1.26
CA GLN A 107 -12.36 32.87 0.06
C GLN A 107 -11.50 34.04 0.57
N ILE A 108 -10.44 34.42 -0.15
CA ILE A 108 -9.59 35.59 0.12
C ILE A 108 -10.08 36.76 -0.74
#